data_AF-A0A5N6SIT0-F1
#
_entry.id   AF-A0A5N6SIT0-F1
#
_cell.length_a   1.000
_cell.length_b   1.000
_cell.length_c   1.000
_cell.angle_alpha   90.00
_cell.angle_beta   90.00
_cell.angle_gamma   90.00
#
_symmetry.space_group_name_H-M   'P 1'
#
loop_
_entity.id
_entity.type
_entity.pdbx_description
1 polymer ?
#
loop_
_entity_poly.entity_id
_entity_poly.type
_entity_poly.pdbx_seq_one_letter_code
_entity_poly.pdbx_strand_id
1 'polypeptide(L)'
;MTFCDISHALHVLQLIKDTSQFMLPVCRPPLIDQSLPSTICSADEKAKGPKSRTQEEVTMKITAQSAGGVADEDDQVLEAGFCEGTDGSGLAVIFQRDLLVDGPWDGDRRTDDYFSNSYCVTLGSGETVYGGLEQVAFSGNRGTFDFADPMAGILGIGPQVIVDFEVSQQDLQLFQETLKKIVTWGVPSQIPRLNGFS
;
A
#
# COMPACT_ATOMS: atom_id res chain seq x y z
N MET A 1 15.41 -17.31 -20.85
CA MET A 1 14.29 -16.63 -20.15
C MET A 1 13.33 -17.72 -19.72
N THR A 2 13.51 -18.22 -18.50
CA THR A 2 12.89 -19.44 -17.99
C THR A 2 11.58 -19.10 -17.28
N PHE A 3 10.52 -19.81 -17.68
CA PHE A 3 9.15 -19.77 -17.15
C PHE A 3 9.01 -20.07 -15.64
N CYS A 4 10.10 -20.30 -14.89
CA CYS A 4 10.05 -20.60 -13.45
C CYS A 4 10.02 -19.36 -12.55
N ASP A 5 10.50 -18.20 -13.02
CA ASP A 5 10.80 -17.06 -12.13
C ASP A 5 9.56 -16.19 -11.81
N ILE A 6 8.58 -16.14 -12.71
CA ILE A 6 7.30 -15.41 -12.49
C ILE A 6 6.42 -16.17 -11.47
N SER A 7 6.56 -17.49 -11.38
CA SER A 7 5.68 -18.32 -10.56
C SER A 7 5.89 -18.09 -9.07
N HIS A 8 7.08 -17.67 -8.63
CA HIS A 8 7.36 -17.45 -7.20
C HIS A 8 6.80 -16.11 -6.71
N ALA A 9 6.95 -15.03 -7.50
CA ALA A 9 6.36 -13.73 -7.20
C ALA A 9 4.82 -13.78 -7.22
N LEU A 10 4.23 -14.49 -8.21
CA LEU A 10 2.80 -14.76 -8.22
C LEU A 10 2.39 -15.60 -7.00
N HIS A 11 3.17 -16.60 -6.61
CA HIS A 11 2.86 -17.44 -5.46
C HIS A 11 2.93 -16.66 -4.14
N VAL A 12 3.91 -15.77 -3.97
CA VAL A 12 4.02 -14.89 -2.80
C VAL A 12 2.81 -13.96 -2.73
N LEU A 13 2.48 -13.27 -3.84
CA LEU A 13 1.31 -12.39 -3.87
C LEU A 13 0.01 -13.19 -3.70
N GLN A 14 -0.10 -14.38 -4.30
CA GLN A 14 -1.24 -15.27 -4.11
C GLN A 14 -1.34 -15.77 -2.66
N LEU A 15 -0.24 -16.10 -1.99
CA LEU A 15 -0.23 -16.48 -0.57
C LEU A 15 -0.70 -15.33 0.32
N ILE A 16 -0.29 -14.09 0.01
CA ILE A 16 -0.77 -12.91 0.72
C ILE A 16 -2.26 -12.67 0.42
N LYS A 17 -2.71 -12.89 -0.83
CA LYS A 17 -4.13 -12.84 -1.22
C LYS A 17 -4.96 -13.93 -0.53
N ASP A 18 -4.44 -15.15 -0.40
CA ASP A 18 -5.12 -16.31 0.19
C ASP A 18 -5.24 -16.22 1.72
N THR A 19 -4.32 -15.50 2.38
CA THR A 19 -4.39 -15.21 3.82
C THR A 19 -5.32 -14.04 4.13
N SER A 20 -5.53 -13.12 3.19
CA SER A 20 -6.50 -12.02 3.31
C SER A 20 -7.91 -12.49 2.91
N GLN A 21 -8.71 -12.90 3.90
CA GLN A 21 -10.11 -13.33 3.71
C GLN A 21 -11.05 -12.22 3.15
N PHE A 22 -10.54 -11.01 2.90
CA PHE A 22 -11.29 -9.84 2.49
C PHE A 22 -10.57 -9.05 1.39
N MET A 23 -10.25 -9.69 0.26
CA MET A 23 -9.95 -8.94 -0.96
C MET A 23 -11.27 -8.42 -1.56
N LEU A 24 -11.67 -7.22 -1.12
CA LEU A 24 -12.66 -6.42 -1.85
C LEU A 24 -12.13 -6.16 -3.28
N PRO A 25 -13.03 -6.04 -4.28
CA PRO A 25 -12.60 -5.74 -5.63
C PRO A 25 -11.79 -4.44 -5.62
N VAL A 26 -10.51 -4.61 -5.93
CA VAL A 26 -9.60 -3.66 -6.59
C VAL A 26 -10.24 -2.31 -6.87
N CYS A 27 -9.70 -1.24 -6.27
CA CYS A 27 -9.71 0.17 -6.70
C CYS A 27 -10.93 0.73 -7.46
N ARG A 28 -12.09 0.09 -7.39
CA ARG A 28 -13.35 0.58 -7.93
C ARG A 28 -14.15 1.09 -6.75
N PRO A 29 -14.38 2.41 -6.65
CA PRO A 29 -15.42 2.88 -5.76
C PRO A 29 -16.72 2.14 -6.13
N PRO A 30 -17.52 1.70 -5.15
CA PRO A 30 -18.85 1.20 -5.44
C PRO A 30 -19.57 2.26 -6.27
N LEU A 31 -20.24 1.87 -7.35
CA LEU A 31 -21.21 2.73 -8.03
C LEU A 31 -22.31 3.04 -7.03
N ILE A 32 -22.13 4.11 -6.24
CA ILE A 32 -23.14 4.59 -5.31
C ILE A 32 -24.21 5.29 -6.14
N ASP A 33 -25.35 4.62 -6.24
CA ASP A 33 -26.62 5.19 -6.65
C ASP A 33 -26.91 6.44 -5.80
N GLN A 34 -26.97 7.59 -6.46
CA GLN A 34 -27.19 8.89 -5.84
C GLN A 34 -28.63 9.00 -5.34
N SER A 35 -28.91 8.51 -4.15
CA SER A 35 -29.96 9.08 -3.33
C SER A 35 -29.66 8.86 -1.85
N LEU A 36 -29.47 9.97 -1.11
CA LEU A 36 -30.19 10.30 0.13
C LEU A 36 -29.70 11.65 0.68
N PRO A 37 -30.56 12.36 1.45
CA PRO A 37 -30.50 13.81 1.59
C PRO A 37 -29.65 14.30 2.76
N SER A 38 -29.22 15.55 2.62
CA SER A 38 -28.64 16.41 3.66
C SER A 38 -29.46 16.41 4.94
N THR A 39 -28.85 16.07 6.09
CA THR A 39 -29.35 16.51 7.40
C THR A 39 -28.19 16.90 8.30
N ILE A 40 -28.24 18.17 8.69
CA ILE A 40 -27.40 18.87 9.64
C ILE A 40 -27.71 18.36 11.05
N CYS A 41 -26.69 18.03 11.84
CA CYS A 41 -26.79 17.98 13.30
C CYS A 41 -25.58 18.68 13.92
N SER A 42 -25.84 19.84 14.52
CA SER A 42 -24.96 20.47 15.52
C SER A 42 -25.14 19.76 16.86
N ALA A 43 -24.05 19.51 17.57
CA ALA A 43 -24.05 19.40 19.03
C ALA A 43 -22.64 19.70 19.58
N ASP A 44 -22.55 20.80 20.31
CA ASP A 44 -21.51 21.05 21.31
C ASP A 44 -21.56 19.96 22.39
N GLU A 45 -20.43 19.33 22.73
CA GLU A 45 -20.14 19.04 24.14
C GLU A 45 -18.65 18.87 24.42
N LYS A 46 -18.19 19.65 25.40
CA LYS A 46 -16.88 19.62 26.04
C LYS A 46 -16.67 18.28 26.76
N ALA A 47 -15.60 17.56 26.45
CA ALA A 47 -15.05 16.55 27.34
C ALA A 47 -13.52 16.69 27.42
N LYS A 48 -13.03 16.87 28.66
CA LYS A 48 -11.63 17.02 29.04
C LYS A 48 -11.12 15.67 29.56
N GLY A 49 -10.07 15.14 28.95
CA GLY A 49 -9.25 14.04 29.48
C GLY A 49 -8.46 13.32 28.38
N PRO A 50 -7.43 12.52 28.71
CA PRO A 50 -6.31 12.76 29.62
C PRO A 50 -4.97 12.91 28.86
N LYS A 51 -3.96 13.35 29.63
CA LYS A 51 -2.52 13.52 29.32
C LYS A 51 -1.98 12.76 28.10
N SER A 52 -1.41 13.53 27.18
CA SER A 52 -0.53 13.09 26.10
C SER A 52 0.56 12.17 26.64
N ARG A 53 0.41 10.87 26.37
CA ARG A 53 1.52 9.92 26.38
C ARG A 53 2.39 10.33 25.20
N THR A 54 3.64 10.70 25.47
CA THR A 54 4.66 10.85 24.43
C THR A 54 4.61 9.56 23.61
N GLN A 55 4.12 9.63 22.38
CA GLN A 55 4.21 8.52 21.44
C GLN A 55 5.71 8.38 21.18
N GLU A 56 6.30 7.34 21.78
CA GLU A 56 7.52 6.77 21.28
C GLU A 56 7.26 6.51 19.79
N GLU A 57 8.02 7.16 18.93
CA GLU A 57 7.93 6.99 17.48
C GLU A 57 8.25 5.52 17.20
N VAL A 58 7.20 4.69 17.08
CA VAL A 58 7.37 3.24 16.95
C VAL A 58 7.82 2.96 15.53
N THR A 59 9.13 2.95 15.32
CA THR A 59 9.72 2.41 14.09
C THR A 59 9.56 0.90 14.09
N MET A 60 8.85 0.37 13.10
CA MET A 60 8.74 -1.06 12.89
C MET A 60 9.91 -1.54 12.04
N LYS A 61 10.57 -2.64 12.44
CA LYS A 61 11.65 -3.26 11.66
C LYS A 61 11.33 -4.73 11.44
N ILE A 62 11.39 -5.18 10.20
CA ILE A 62 11.12 -6.57 9.82
C ILE A 62 12.17 -7.08 8.82
N THR A 63 12.21 -8.40 8.67
CA THR A 63 12.96 -9.06 7.60
C THR A 63 11.95 -9.68 6.63
N ALA A 64 11.98 -9.28 5.37
CA ALA A 64 11.14 -9.87 4.34
C ALA A 64 11.86 -11.05 3.66
N GLN A 65 11.26 -12.23 3.74
CA GLN A 65 11.76 -13.44 3.06
C GLN A 65 11.12 -13.65 1.68
N SER A 66 10.20 -12.78 1.29
CA SER A 66 9.54 -12.82 0.01
C SER A 66 9.16 -11.42 -0.44
N ALA A 67 9.38 -11.13 -1.72
CA ALA A 67 9.05 -9.86 -2.35
C ALA A 67 8.88 -10.07 -3.86
N GLY A 68 8.11 -9.19 -4.52
CA GLY A 68 7.97 -9.25 -5.96
C GLY A 68 6.96 -8.24 -6.48
N GLY A 69 6.69 -8.33 -7.79
CA GLY A 69 5.65 -7.54 -8.43
C GLY A 69 5.17 -8.18 -9.72
N VAL A 70 3.91 -7.91 -10.08
CA VAL A 70 3.22 -8.52 -11.21
C VAL A 70 2.18 -7.57 -11.79
N ALA A 71 1.99 -7.64 -13.10
CA ALA A 71 0.78 -7.14 -13.75
C ALA A 71 -0.22 -8.31 -13.84
N ASP A 72 -1.30 -8.22 -13.08
CA ASP A 72 -2.41 -9.16 -13.11
C ASP A 72 -3.42 -8.70 -14.15
N GLU A 73 -3.40 -9.33 -15.33
CA GLU A 73 -4.30 -8.99 -16.43
C GLU A 73 -5.73 -9.47 -16.17
N ASP A 74 -5.93 -10.46 -15.31
CA ASP A 74 -7.26 -10.97 -14.99
C ASP A 74 -7.98 -10.00 -14.04
N ASP A 75 -7.28 -9.54 -13.00
CA ASP A 75 -7.78 -8.57 -12.03
C ASP A 75 -7.58 -7.11 -12.47
N GLN A 76 -6.91 -6.89 -13.60
CA GLN A 76 -6.60 -5.56 -14.16
C GLN A 76 -5.82 -4.66 -13.18
N VAL A 77 -4.86 -5.24 -12.47
CA VAL A 77 -4.03 -4.54 -11.47
C VAL A 77 -2.54 -4.67 -11.70
N LEU A 78 -1.81 -3.64 -11.30
CA LEU A 78 -0.37 -3.70 -11.09
C LEU A 78 -0.11 -3.82 -9.59
N GLU A 79 0.58 -4.87 -9.17
CA GLU A 79 0.81 -5.20 -7.77
C GLU A 79 2.29 -5.35 -7.45
N ALA A 80 2.70 -4.88 -6.29
CA ALA A 80 4.01 -5.15 -5.71
C ALA A 80 3.84 -5.44 -4.22
N GLY A 81 4.61 -6.35 -3.66
CA GLY A 81 4.47 -6.66 -2.24
C GLY A 81 5.67 -7.38 -1.65
N PHE A 82 5.63 -7.51 -0.33
CA PHE A 82 6.59 -8.28 0.45
C PHE A 82 5.94 -8.88 1.70
N CYS A 83 6.54 -9.92 2.26
CA CYS A 83 6.11 -10.52 3.52
C CYS A 83 7.26 -11.11 4.34
N GLU A 84 7.07 -11.20 5.66
CA GLU A 84 8.06 -11.74 6.60
C GLU A 84 8.35 -13.22 6.35
N GLY A 85 7.30 -14.05 6.31
CA GLY A 85 7.42 -15.48 6.02
C GLY A 85 7.29 -15.79 4.53
N THR A 86 7.95 -16.85 4.07
CA THR A 86 7.78 -17.38 2.70
C THR A 86 6.41 -18.00 2.45
N ASP A 87 5.64 -18.24 3.50
CA ASP A 87 4.27 -18.75 3.50
C ASP A 87 3.21 -17.64 3.62
N GLY A 88 3.62 -16.37 3.59
CA GLY A 88 2.75 -15.22 3.83
C GLY A 88 2.44 -14.95 5.30
N SER A 89 3.07 -15.68 6.24
CA SER A 89 2.94 -15.40 7.67
C SER A 89 3.68 -14.13 8.10
N GLY A 90 3.29 -13.58 9.25
CA GLY A 90 3.82 -12.31 9.77
C GLY A 90 3.20 -11.11 9.06
N LEU A 91 3.92 -9.99 9.03
CA LEU A 91 3.52 -8.82 8.26
C LEU A 91 3.66 -9.11 6.77
N ALA A 92 2.56 -8.92 6.04
CA ALA A 92 2.53 -8.87 4.59
C ALA A 92 1.97 -7.53 4.13
N VAL A 93 2.59 -6.92 3.13
CA VAL A 93 2.20 -5.62 2.57
C VAL A 93 2.12 -5.73 1.05
N ILE A 94 0.99 -5.30 0.49
CA ILE A 94 0.77 -5.21 -0.95
C ILE A 94 0.46 -3.74 -1.31
N PHE A 95 1.08 -3.26 -2.37
CA PHE A 95 0.79 -2.01 -3.06
C PHE A 95 0.09 -2.35 -4.36
N GLN A 96 -1.01 -1.68 -4.68
CA GLN A 96 -1.75 -1.95 -5.91
C GLN A 96 -2.23 -0.67 -6.57
N ARG A 97 -2.35 -0.68 -7.89
CA ARG A 97 -3.14 0.29 -8.65
C ARG A 97 -3.76 -0.38 -9.86
N ASP A 98 -4.70 0.31 -10.50
CA ASP A 98 -5.25 -0.11 -11.79
C ASP A 98 -4.12 -0.26 -12.84
N LEU A 99 -4.20 -1.33 -13.62
CA LEU A 99 -3.22 -1.67 -14.66
C LEU A 99 -3.36 -0.75 -15.88
N LEU A 100 -4.60 -0.53 -16.33
CA LEU A 100 -4.95 0.26 -17.51
C LEU A 100 -5.52 1.60 -17.09
N VAL A 101 -4.68 2.64 -17.04
CA VAL A 101 -5.10 4.00 -16.71
C VAL A 101 -4.41 5.03 -17.59
N ASP A 102 -5.24 5.90 -18.19
CA ASP A 102 -4.86 6.91 -19.18
C ASP A 102 -4.22 8.14 -18.51
N GLY A 103 -2.99 7.98 -18.01
CA GLY A 103 -2.17 9.10 -17.53
C GLY A 103 -2.44 9.56 -16.08
N PRO A 104 -1.78 10.65 -15.65
CA PRO A 104 -1.93 11.20 -14.30
C PRO A 104 -3.33 11.83 -14.11
N TRP A 105 -3.87 11.72 -12.90
CA TRP A 105 -5.21 12.20 -12.57
C TRP A 105 -5.34 13.74 -12.65
N ASP A 106 -6.42 14.23 -13.25
CA ASP A 106 -6.72 15.66 -13.48
C ASP A 106 -8.03 16.16 -12.83
N GLY A 107 -8.69 15.34 -12.00
CA GLY A 107 -9.97 15.64 -11.37
C GLY A 107 -9.93 16.67 -10.22
N ASP A 108 -11.07 16.85 -9.53
CA ASP A 108 -11.18 17.75 -8.36
C ASP A 108 -10.74 17.08 -7.07
N ARG A 109 -9.86 17.72 -6.30
CA ARG A 109 -9.27 17.17 -5.07
C ARG A 109 -10.26 17.03 -3.91
N ARG A 110 -11.46 17.59 -4.04
CA ARG A 110 -12.50 17.58 -3.01
C ARG A 110 -13.47 16.40 -3.11
N THR A 111 -13.31 15.54 -4.09
CA THR A 111 -14.21 14.41 -4.33
C THR A 111 -13.62 13.13 -3.72
N ASP A 112 -14.48 12.15 -3.43
CA ASP A 112 -14.03 10.82 -2.99
C ASP A 112 -13.16 10.13 -4.05
N ASP A 113 -13.40 10.48 -5.32
CA ASP A 113 -12.60 10.12 -6.48
C ASP A 113 -11.12 10.48 -6.29
N TYR A 114 -10.78 11.54 -5.54
CA TYR A 114 -9.39 11.89 -5.22
C TYR A 114 -8.65 10.77 -4.46
N PHE A 115 -9.33 10.07 -3.54
CA PHE A 115 -8.73 8.97 -2.79
C PHE A 115 -8.68 7.70 -3.63
N SER A 116 -9.72 7.45 -4.43
CA SER A 116 -9.77 6.28 -5.32
C SER A 116 -8.82 6.37 -6.52
N ASN A 117 -8.34 7.57 -6.88
CA ASN A 117 -7.33 7.78 -7.94
C ASN A 117 -5.88 7.80 -7.42
N SER A 118 -5.63 6.98 -6.41
CA SER A 118 -4.28 6.69 -5.91
C SER A 118 -4.04 5.19 -5.90
N TYR A 119 -2.80 4.78 -5.75
CA TYR A 119 -2.50 3.40 -5.37
C TYR A 119 -3.10 3.10 -4.00
N CYS A 120 -3.42 1.84 -3.71
CA CYS A 120 -3.73 1.39 -2.36
C CYS A 120 -2.56 0.64 -1.74
N VAL A 121 -2.56 0.59 -0.41
CA VAL A 121 -1.68 -0.25 0.40
C VAL A 121 -2.56 -1.13 1.27
N THR A 122 -2.39 -2.43 1.18
CA THR A 122 -3.17 -3.44 1.89
C THR A 122 -2.24 -4.33 2.71
N LEU A 123 -2.61 -4.60 3.96
CA LEU A 123 -1.92 -5.59 4.78
C LEU A 123 -2.53 -6.98 4.59
N GLY A 124 -1.75 -8.03 4.87
CA GLY A 124 -2.26 -9.41 4.90
C GLY A 124 -3.41 -9.63 5.90
N SER A 125 -3.53 -8.76 6.91
CA SER A 125 -4.64 -8.73 7.88
C SER A 125 -5.93 -8.10 7.33
N GLY A 126 -5.89 -7.45 6.16
CA GLY A 126 -7.04 -6.92 5.44
C GLY A 126 -7.26 -5.41 5.58
N GLU A 127 -6.48 -4.70 6.39
CA GLU A 127 -6.54 -3.23 6.45
C GLU A 127 -6.00 -2.63 5.15
N THR A 128 -6.73 -1.66 4.60
CA THR A 128 -6.38 -0.99 3.35
C THR A 128 -6.46 0.53 3.50
N VAL A 129 -5.48 1.23 2.94
CA VAL A 129 -5.49 2.70 2.76
C VAL A 129 -5.21 3.06 1.31
N TYR A 130 -5.60 4.26 0.90
CA TYR A 130 -5.33 4.80 -0.44
C TYR A 130 -4.30 5.93 -0.35
N GLY A 131 -3.20 5.79 -1.08
CA GLY A 131 -2.02 6.62 -0.99
C GLY A 131 -1.34 6.49 0.38
N GLY A 132 -0.84 7.60 0.91
CA GLY A 132 -0.41 7.69 2.29
C GLY A 132 1.07 7.43 2.55
N LEU A 133 1.86 7.01 1.56
CA LEU A 133 3.31 7.08 1.67
C LEU A 133 3.77 8.53 1.51
N GLU A 134 4.64 8.97 2.40
CA GLU A 134 5.35 10.23 2.29
C GLU A 134 6.71 10.06 1.61
N GLN A 135 7.36 8.91 1.86
CA GLN A 135 8.67 8.60 1.31
C GLN A 135 8.90 7.10 1.22
N VAL A 136 9.61 6.70 0.16
CA VAL A 136 10.18 5.37 0.02
C VAL A 136 11.66 5.52 -0.29
N ALA A 137 12.50 4.83 0.47
CA ALA A 137 13.94 4.85 0.29
C ALA A 137 14.51 3.43 0.26
N PHE A 138 15.42 3.17 -0.68
CA PHE A 138 16.20 1.94 -0.72
C PHE A 138 17.70 2.22 -0.52
N SER A 139 18.37 1.35 0.22
CA SER A 139 19.82 1.33 0.40
C SER A 139 20.29 -0.13 0.38
N GLY A 140 20.78 -0.58 -0.77
CA GLY A 140 21.09 -2.00 -0.99
C GLY A 140 19.84 -2.86 -0.86
N ASN A 141 19.86 -3.83 0.06
CA ASN A 141 18.73 -4.69 0.37
C ASN A 141 17.84 -4.18 1.51
N ARG A 142 18.01 -2.94 1.97
CA ARG A 142 17.13 -2.34 2.98
C ARG A 142 16.19 -1.34 2.33
N GLY A 143 14.90 -1.49 2.59
CA GLY A 143 13.85 -0.50 2.27
C GLY A 143 13.39 0.25 3.52
N THR A 144 12.93 1.48 3.33
CA THR A 144 12.25 2.27 4.36
C THR A 144 11.01 2.90 3.74
N PHE A 145 9.89 2.69 4.40
CA PHE A 145 8.56 3.14 3.99
C PHE A 145 8.01 4.05 5.07
N ASP A 146 7.96 5.34 4.77
CA ASP A 146 7.43 6.36 5.67
C ASP A 146 5.97 6.63 5.29
N PHE A 147 5.07 6.39 6.23
CA PHE A 147 3.63 6.58 6.09
C PHE A 147 3.20 7.84 6.84
N ALA A 148 2.22 8.54 6.29
CA ALA A 148 1.54 9.60 7.01
C ALA A 148 0.85 9.02 8.26
N ASP A 149 1.01 9.68 9.41
CA ASP A 149 0.45 9.27 10.70
C ASP A 149 -1.00 8.72 10.65
N PRO A 150 -1.98 9.40 9.99
CA PRO A 150 -3.34 8.88 9.95
C PRO A 150 -3.44 7.54 9.21
N MET A 151 -2.61 7.31 8.19
CA MET A 151 -2.63 6.09 7.38
C MET A 151 -1.94 4.95 8.12
N ALA A 152 -0.80 5.22 8.77
CA ALA A 152 -0.14 4.26 9.65
C ALA A 152 -1.08 3.79 10.77
N GLY A 153 -1.86 4.72 11.35
CA GLY A 153 -2.86 4.42 12.37
C GLY A 153 -3.99 3.50 11.89
N ILE A 154 -4.48 3.69 10.66
CA ILE A 154 -5.49 2.81 10.04
C ILE A 154 -4.92 1.41 9.80
N LEU A 155 -3.69 1.35 9.27
CA LEU A 155 -2.98 0.10 9.01
C LEU A 155 -2.50 -0.60 10.29
N GLY A 156 -2.55 0.04 11.46
CA GLY A 156 -2.07 -0.53 12.71
C GLY A 156 -0.55 -0.75 12.77
N ILE A 157 0.21 -0.04 11.93
CA ILE A 157 1.68 -0.09 11.87
C ILE A 157 2.30 1.20 12.45
N GLY A 158 3.61 1.17 12.65
CA GLY A 158 4.38 2.37 12.93
C GLY A 158 4.40 3.34 11.73
N PRO A 159 4.62 4.65 11.95
CA PRO A 159 4.76 5.63 10.87
C PRO A 159 5.95 5.33 9.94
N GLN A 160 6.90 4.50 10.40
CA GLN A 160 7.99 4.02 9.58
C GLN A 160 8.10 2.50 9.66
N VAL A 161 8.18 1.86 8.50
CA VAL A 161 8.52 0.44 8.34
C VAL A 161 9.88 0.33 7.67
N ILE A 162 10.83 -0.28 8.37
CA ILE A 162 12.15 -0.63 7.85
C ILE A 162 12.14 -2.12 7.51
N VAL A 163 12.50 -2.45 6.27
CA VAL A 163 12.47 -3.83 5.77
C VAL A 163 13.87 -4.22 5.33
N ASP A 164 14.44 -5.25 5.95
CA ASP A 164 15.61 -5.94 5.44
C ASP A 164 15.16 -7.07 4.50
N PHE A 165 15.48 -6.97 3.21
CA PHE A 165 15.09 -7.94 2.20
C PHE A 165 16.11 -9.08 2.14
N GLU A 166 15.68 -10.28 2.53
CA GLU A 166 16.40 -11.55 2.40
C GLU A 166 15.84 -12.37 1.23
N VAL A 167 15.79 -11.73 0.06
CA VAL A 167 15.28 -12.31 -1.19
C VAL A 167 16.36 -12.27 -2.27
N SER A 168 16.10 -12.91 -3.42
CA SER A 168 17.02 -12.80 -4.55
C SER A 168 17.12 -11.36 -5.05
N GLN A 169 18.26 -10.98 -5.63
CA GLN A 169 18.41 -9.63 -6.20
C GLN A 169 17.40 -9.36 -7.33
N GLN A 170 17.03 -10.40 -8.07
CA GLN A 170 16.03 -10.31 -9.14
C GLN A 170 14.63 -9.99 -8.57
N ASP A 171 14.23 -10.65 -7.48
CA ASP A 171 12.93 -10.42 -6.85
C ASP A 171 12.86 -9.01 -6.25
N LEU A 172 13.95 -8.56 -5.62
CA LEU A 172 14.05 -7.20 -5.09
C LEU A 172 13.96 -6.15 -6.20
N GLN A 173 14.66 -6.36 -7.33
CA GLN A 173 14.58 -5.46 -8.49
C GLN A 173 13.16 -5.41 -9.05
N LEU A 174 12.53 -6.57 -9.24
CA LEU A 174 11.15 -6.67 -9.74
C LEU A 174 10.17 -5.93 -8.82
N PHE A 175 10.30 -6.12 -7.50
CA PHE A 175 9.54 -5.37 -6.50
C PHE A 175 9.76 -3.86 -6.63
N GLN A 176 11.01 -3.38 -6.65
CA GLN A 176 11.32 -1.96 -6.72
C GLN A 176 10.80 -1.29 -8.01
N GLU A 177 11.00 -1.94 -9.16
CA GLU A 177 10.52 -1.43 -10.45
C GLU A 177 9.00 -1.35 -10.49
N THR A 178 8.33 -2.36 -9.94
CA THR A 178 6.87 -2.43 -9.94
C THR A 178 6.28 -1.44 -8.95
N LEU A 179 6.82 -1.38 -7.73
CA LEU A 179 6.45 -0.40 -6.72
C LEU A 179 6.58 1.02 -7.26
N LYS A 180 7.70 1.35 -7.92
CA LYS A 180 7.91 2.68 -8.52
C LYS A 180 6.78 3.02 -9.49
N LYS A 181 6.40 2.10 -10.38
CA LYS A 181 5.29 2.30 -11.33
C LYS A 181 3.94 2.47 -10.63
N ILE A 182 3.74 1.85 -9.47
CA ILE A 182 2.52 1.96 -8.67
C ILE A 182 2.46 3.33 -7.99
N VAL A 183 3.49 3.70 -7.24
CA VAL A 183 3.45 4.88 -6.36
C VAL A 183 3.68 6.22 -7.07
N THR A 184 4.16 6.20 -8.32
CA THR A 184 4.24 7.42 -9.16
C THR A 184 3.00 7.66 -9.99
N TRP A 185 1.94 6.88 -9.80
CA TRP A 185 0.66 7.05 -10.47
C TRP A 185 -0.34 7.79 -9.57
N GLY A 186 -1.32 8.44 -10.21
CA GLY A 186 -2.42 9.09 -9.55
C GLY A 186 -2.15 10.57 -9.24
N VAL A 187 -2.73 11.04 -8.14
CA VAL A 187 -2.66 12.44 -7.73
C VAL A 187 -1.22 12.86 -7.43
N PRO A 188 -0.68 13.93 -8.05
CA PRO A 188 0.69 14.38 -7.82
C PRO A 188 1.07 14.65 -6.35
N SER A 189 0.12 15.11 -5.53
CA SER A 189 0.34 15.36 -4.09
C SER A 189 0.40 14.11 -3.21
N GLN A 190 0.09 12.93 -3.76
CA GLN A 190 0.17 11.64 -3.08
C GLN A 190 1.34 10.78 -3.58
N ILE A 191 2.11 11.28 -4.54
CA ILE A 191 3.35 10.65 -5.00
C ILE A 191 4.40 10.82 -3.89
N PRO A 192 4.90 9.73 -3.29
CA PRO A 192 5.92 9.82 -2.24
C PRO A 192 7.25 10.30 -2.81
N ARG A 193 8.11 10.84 -1.94
CA ARG A 193 9.52 11.05 -2.30
C ARG A 193 10.19 9.70 -2.52
N LEU A 194 10.88 9.54 -3.65
CA LEU A 194 11.57 8.29 -3.99
C LEU A 194 13.08 8.49 -3.94
N ASN A 195 13.76 7.69 -3.12
CA ASN A 195 15.21 7.73 -2.95
C ASN A 195 15.83 6.34 -3.17
N GLY A 196 16.96 6.26 -3.87
CA GLY A 196 17.74 5.02 -3.96
C GLY A 196 17.12 3.89 -4.77
N PHE A 197 16.09 4.16 -5.57
CA PHE A 197 15.62 3.23 -6.60
C PHE A 197 16.69 3.15 -7.71
N SER A 198 17.16 1.93 -8.00
CA SER A 198 18.06 1.66 -9.13
C SER A 198 17.34 1.66 -10.47
#